data_AF-A0A9E2LDA2-F1
#
_entry.id   AF-A0A9E2LDA2-F1
#
_cell.length_a   1.000
_cell.length_b   1.000
_cell.length_c   1.000
_cell.angle_alpha   90.00
_cell.angle_beta   90.00
_cell.angle_gamma   90.00
#
_symmetry.space_group_name_H-M   'P 1'
#
loop_
_entity.id
_entity.type
_entity.pdbx_description
1 polymer ?
#
loop_
_entity_poly.entity_id
_entity_poly.type
_entity_poly.pdbx_seq_one_letter_code
_entity_poly.pdbx_strand_id
1 'polypeptide(L)'
;MIEVFLLGAGERYLELELGPHGHYWLLMLHGCRNIVSEFEPLGHTWRCGEDRWEVCVRIPCAVLPAGLCAFNVTTILGPQRFHGSYVPLPGDKPDFHQLDCFHFPG
;
A
#
# COMPACT_ATOMS: atom_id res chain seq x y z
N MET A 1 10.03 -2.25 -4.20
CA MET A 1 9.07 -1.45 -3.41
C MET A 1 7.79 -2.25 -3.26
N ILE A 2 7.10 -2.08 -2.15
CA ILE A 2 5.78 -2.67 -1.89
C ILE A 2 4.83 -1.54 -1.52
N GLU A 3 3.61 -1.55 -2.04
CA GLU A 3 2.54 -0.66 -1.60
C GLU A 3 1.38 -1.51 -1.06
N VAL A 4 0.82 -1.10 0.06
CA VAL A 4 -0.35 -1.74 0.67
C VAL A 4 -1.49 -0.72 0.71
N PHE A 5 -2.62 -1.10 0.14
CA PHE A 5 -3.83 -0.28 0.09
C PHE A 5 -4.90 -0.89 0.98
N LEU A 6 -5.42 -0.12 1.94
CA LEU A 6 -6.51 -0.53 2.82
C LEU A 6 -7.72 0.36 2.56
N LEU A 7 -8.77 -0.15 1.92
CA LEU A 7 -9.95 0.61 1.50
C LEU A 7 -11.09 0.47 2.49
N GLY A 8 -11.63 1.61 2.94
CA GLY A 8 -12.83 1.70 3.75
C GLY A 8 -13.97 2.42 3.05
N ALA A 9 -14.96 2.83 3.83
CA ALA A 9 -16.19 3.45 3.33
C ALA A 9 -15.94 4.83 2.71
N GLY A 10 -16.70 5.14 1.66
CA GLY A 10 -16.67 6.45 1.00
C GLY A 10 -15.32 6.76 0.34
N GLU A 11 -14.68 5.76 -0.28
CA GLU A 11 -13.41 5.89 -1.00
C GLU A 11 -12.25 6.46 -0.15
N ARG A 12 -12.31 6.27 1.18
CA ARG A 12 -11.20 6.57 2.06
C ARG A 12 -10.31 5.35 2.18
N TYR A 13 -9.02 5.52 1.90
CA TYR A 13 -8.07 4.43 1.99
C TYR A 13 -6.73 4.90 2.53
N LEU A 14 -6.06 3.97 3.20
CA LEU A 14 -4.64 4.13 3.52
C LEU A 14 -3.80 3.59 2.36
N GLU A 15 -2.72 4.29 2.07
CA GLU A 15 -1.61 3.83 1.22
C GLU A 15 -0.35 3.77 2.08
N LEU A 16 0.20 2.57 2.24
CA LEU A 16 1.49 2.33 2.89
C LEU A 16 2.52 1.93 1.83
N GLU A 17 3.43 2.84 1.51
CA GLU A 17 4.56 2.57 0.62
C GLU A 17 5.79 2.13 1.43
N LEU A 18 6.50 1.12 0.96
CA LEU A 18 7.64 0.50 1.64
C LEU A 18 8.82 0.30 0.67
N GLY A 19 9.95 0.91 0.98
CA GLY A 19 11.21 0.80 0.25
C GLY A 19 12.23 -0.14 0.92
N PRO A 20 13.14 -0.76 0.15
CA PRO A 20 14.13 -1.71 0.71
C PRO A 20 15.05 -1.12 1.79
N HIS A 21 15.27 0.20 1.77
CA HIS A 21 16.26 0.89 2.61
C HIS A 21 15.65 1.65 3.80
N GLY A 22 14.48 1.23 4.29
CA GLY A 22 13.88 1.82 5.49
C GLY A 22 13.00 3.05 5.25
N HIS A 23 12.87 3.49 4.00
CA HIS A 23 11.90 4.52 3.64
C HIS A 23 10.49 3.93 3.60
N TYR A 24 9.54 4.65 4.18
CA TYR A 24 8.12 4.34 4.07
C TYR A 24 7.31 5.64 4.05
N TRP A 25 6.11 5.59 3.49
CA TRP A 25 5.08 6.61 3.66
C TRP A 25 3.79 5.96 4.09
N LEU A 26 3.05 6.63 4.98
CA LEU A 26 1.68 6.23 5.31
C LEU A 26 0.75 7.42 5.08
N LEU A 27 -0.11 7.29 4.08
CA LEU A 27 -0.98 8.36 3.59
C LEU A 27 -2.44 7.95 3.80
N MET A 28 -3.28 8.89 4.23
CA MET A 28 -4.73 8.79 4.05
C MET A 28 -5.11 9.51 2.77
N LEU A 29 -5.89 8.83 1.94
CA LEU A 29 -6.46 9.37 0.72
C LEU A 29 -7.98 9.33 0.77
N HIS A 30 -8.63 10.22 0.01
CA HIS A 30 -10.08 10.25 -0.14
C HIS A 30 -10.43 10.48 -1.62
N GLY A 31 -10.89 9.43 -2.28
CA GLY A 31 -10.96 9.35 -3.75
C GLY A 31 -9.60 9.05 -4.38
N CYS A 32 -9.58 8.84 -5.70
CA CYS A 32 -8.36 8.47 -6.42
C CYS A 32 -7.27 9.55 -6.30
N ARG A 33 -6.10 9.19 -5.73
CA ARG A 33 -4.87 10.01 -5.67
C ARG A 33 -5.01 11.37 -4.96
N ASN A 34 -5.99 11.52 -4.09
CA ASN A 34 -6.20 12.74 -3.32
C ASN A 34 -5.79 12.54 -1.86
N ILE A 35 -4.56 12.94 -1.54
CA ILE A 35 -3.99 12.85 -0.19
C ILE A 35 -4.67 13.86 0.72
N VAL A 36 -5.15 13.40 1.87
CA VAL A 36 -5.79 14.23 2.89
C VAL A 36 -5.06 14.25 4.23
N SER A 37 -4.17 13.28 4.48
CA SER A 37 -3.31 13.25 5.67
C SER A 37 -2.08 12.38 5.44
N GLU A 38 -1.02 12.65 6.20
CA GLU A 38 0.22 11.87 6.26
C GLU A 38 0.48 11.49 7.72
N PHE A 39 1.00 10.30 7.97
CA PHE A 39 1.22 9.79 9.33
C PHE A 39 2.67 9.35 9.54
N GLU A 40 3.33 10.00 10.49
CA GLU A 40 4.64 9.61 11.00
C GLU A 40 4.78 9.92 12.51
N PRO A 41 5.59 9.16 13.27
CA PRO A 41 6.33 7.96 12.86
C PRO A 41 5.55 6.65 13.08
N LEU A 42 5.87 5.61 12.30
CA LEU A 42 5.39 4.24 12.50
C LEU A 42 6.42 3.38 13.24
N GLY A 43 5.93 2.51 14.12
CA GLY A 43 6.75 1.47 14.73
C GLY A 43 7.09 0.39 13.69
N HIS A 44 8.37 0.21 13.37
CA HIS A 44 8.80 -0.73 12.33
C HIS A 44 10.07 -1.50 12.71
N THR A 45 10.38 -2.55 11.95
CA THR A 45 11.65 -3.28 12.00
C THR A 45 12.03 -3.66 10.57
N TRP A 46 13.22 -3.22 10.14
CA TRP A 46 13.74 -3.46 8.80
C TRP A 46 14.92 -4.43 8.84
N ARG A 47 14.99 -5.32 7.86
CA ARG A 47 16.15 -6.18 7.58
C ARG A 47 16.42 -6.13 6.10
N CYS A 48 17.56 -5.56 5.69
CA CYS A 48 17.99 -5.53 4.30
C CYS A 48 19.24 -6.39 4.13
N GLY A 49 19.15 -7.40 3.28
CA GLY A 49 20.28 -8.17 2.77
C GLY A 49 20.63 -7.77 1.34
N GLU A 50 21.48 -8.56 0.69
CA GLU A 50 21.96 -8.32 -0.68
C GLU A 50 20.83 -8.47 -1.71
N ASP A 51 20.10 -9.59 -1.68
CA ASP A 51 19.04 -9.89 -2.66
C ASP A 51 17.62 -9.75 -2.13
N ARG A 52 17.46 -9.59 -0.81
CA ARG A 52 16.15 -9.59 -0.16
C ARG A 52 16.09 -8.59 0.97
N TRP A 53 14.90 -8.08 1.21
CA TRP A 53 14.61 -7.27 2.38
C TRP A 53 13.29 -7.73 2.98
N GLU A 54 13.17 -7.56 4.29
CA GLU A 54 12.01 -7.89 5.08
C GLU A 54 11.67 -6.68 5.94
N VAL A 55 10.39 -6.39 6.08
CA VAL A 55 9.89 -5.33 6.96
C VAL A 55 8.70 -5.83 7.76
N CYS A 56 8.64 -5.41 9.02
CA CYS A 56 7.44 -5.49 9.84
C CYS A 56 7.05 -4.07 10.25
N VAL A 57 5.82 -3.65 9.96
CA VAL A 57 5.27 -2.33 10.30
C VAL A 57 4.04 -2.52 11.17
N ARG A 58 3.92 -1.72 12.23
CA ARG A 58 2.72 -1.66 13.09
C ARG A 58 1.90 -0.43 12.74
N ILE A 59 0.74 -0.65 12.14
CA ILE A 59 -0.23 0.40 11.80
C ILE A 59 -1.18 0.60 13.01
N PRO A 60 -1.26 1.80 13.60
CA PRO A 60 -2.22 2.07 14.67
C PRO A 60 -3.66 1.90 14.18
N CYS A 61 -4.54 1.25 14.96
CA CYS A 61 -5.95 1.11 14.58
C CYS A 61 -6.64 2.47 14.36
N ALA A 62 -6.19 3.51 15.06
CA ALA A 62 -6.76 4.86 14.97
C ALA A 62 -6.59 5.53 13.59
N VAL A 63 -5.64 5.07 12.77
CA VAL A 63 -5.42 5.64 11.43
C VAL A 63 -6.12 4.84 10.33
N LEU A 64 -6.66 3.65 10.65
CA LEU A 64 -7.39 2.83 9.69
C LEU A 64 -8.64 3.58 9.18
N PRO A 65 -8.98 3.46 7.89
CA PRO A 65 -10.21 4.03 7.39
C PRO A 65 -11.41 3.33 8.04
N ALA A 66 -12.46 4.10 8.33
CA ALA A 66 -13.70 3.54 8.86
C ALA A 66 -14.35 2.60 7.84
N GLY A 67 -14.94 1.50 8.31
CA GLY A 67 -15.64 0.55 7.44
C GLY A 67 -14.73 -0.15 6.42
N LEU A 68 -13.53 -0.54 6.85
CA LEU A 68 -12.58 -1.31 6.05
C LEU A 68 -13.29 -2.49 5.35
N CYS A 69 -13.26 -2.51 4.02
CA CYS A 69 -14.05 -3.41 3.19
C CYS A 69 -13.26 -4.14 2.11
N ALA A 70 -12.05 -3.67 1.78
CA ALA A 70 -11.19 -4.28 0.78
C ALA A 70 -9.72 -3.90 0.97
N PHE A 71 -8.82 -4.62 0.29
CA PHE A 71 -7.41 -4.25 0.22
C PHE A 71 -6.79 -4.67 -1.12
N ASN A 72 -5.60 -4.15 -1.38
CA ASN A 72 -4.68 -4.69 -2.38
C ASN A 72 -3.23 -4.50 -1.92
N VAL A 73 -2.34 -5.31 -2.47
CA VAL A 73 -0.90 -5.17 -2.27
C VAL A 73 -0.25 -5.17 -3.64
N THR A 74 0.59 -4.19 -3.93
CA THR A 74 1.32 -4.08 -5.18
C THR A 74 2.82 -4.09 -4.94
N THR A 75 3.58 -4.36 -5.99
CA THR A 75 5.03 -4.33 -5.92
C THR A 75 5.63 -3.83 -7.22
N ILE A 76 6.76 -3.13 -7.09
CA ILE A 76 7.66 -2.78 -8.18
C ILE A 76 9.00 -3.43 -7.87
N LEU A 77 9.40 -4.41 -8.67
CA LEU A 77 10.58 -5.25 -8.44
C LEU A 77 11.63 -5.10 -9.55
N GLY A 78 12.89 -5.05 -9.12
CA GLY A 78 14.06 -5.13 -9.99
C GLY A 78 14.28 -3.92 -10.91
N PRO A 79 15.41 -3.92 -11.63
CA PRO A 79 15.79 -2.81 -12.52
C PRO A 79 14.86 -2.70 -13.74
N GLN A 80 14.23 -3.81 -14.17
CA GLN A 80 13.24 -3.82 -15.25
C GLN A 80 11.85 -3.35 -14.80
N ARG A 81 11.68 -3.00 -13.51
CA ARG A 81 10.40 -2.56 -12.93
C ARG A 81 9.26 -3.53 -13.23
N PHE A 82 9.41 -4.78 -12.81
CA PHE A 82 8.29 -5.71 -12.81
C PHE A 82 7.20 -5.16 -11.88
N HIS A 83 5.98 -5.06 -12.38
CA HIS A 83 4.81 -4.61 -11.60
C HIS A 83 3.95 -5.84 -11.27
N GLY A 84 3.65 -6.03 -10.00
CA GLY A 84 2.77 -7.11 -9.53
C GLY A 84 1.69 -6.57 -8.61
N SER A 85 0.54 -7.24 -8.56
CA SER A 85 -0.52 -6.96 -7.61
C SER A 85 -1.15 -8.25 -7.10
N TYR A 86 -1.60 -8.24 -5.84
CA TYR A 86 -2.33 -9.35 -5.24
C TYR A 86 -3.71 -9.52 -5.87
N VAL A 87 -4.44 -8.40 -5.99
CA VAL A 87 -5.66 -8.32 -6.77
C VAL A 87 -5.32 -7.90 -8.21
N PRO A 88 -5.80 -8.61 -9.25
CA PRO A 88 -5.58 -8.22 -10.64
C PRO A 88 -6.07 -6.81 -10.92
N LEU A 89 -5.22 -6.02 -11.59
CA LEU A 89 -5.53 -4.65 -11.99
C LEU A 89 -5.52 -4.58 -13.53
N PRO A 90 -6.66 -4.26 -14.17
CA PRO A 90 -6.73 -4.22 -15.62
C PRO A 90 -5.99 -3.00 -16.19
N GLY A 91 -5.74 -3.05 -17.50
CA GLY A 91 -5.13 -1.96 -18.27
C GLY A 91 -3.74 -2.29 -18.78
N ASP A 92 -3.31 -1.56 -19.81
CA ASP A 92 -2.01 -1.79 -20.48
C ASP A 92 -0.84 -1.12 -19.76
N LYS A 93 -1.13 -0.23 -18.81
CA LYS A 93 -0.14 0.53 -18.04
C LYS A 93 -0.35 0.28 -16.54
N PRO A 94 0.73 0.26 -15.74
CA PRO A 94 0.60 0.16 -14.29
C PRO A 94 -0.21 1.33 -13.72
N ASP A 95 -1.38 1.02 -13.17
CA ASP A 95 -2.20 1.93 -12.36
C ASP A 95 -2.68 1.16 -11.12
N PHE A 96 -2.12 1.52 -9.97
CA PHE A 96 -2.38 0.86 -8.68
C PHE A 96 -3.58 1.42 -7.91
N HIS A 97 -4.08 2.60 -8.27
CA HIS A 97 -5.15 3.31 -7.56
C HIS A 97 -6.55 2.98 -8.12
N GLN A 98 -6.76 1.71 -8.51
CA GLN A 98 -8.03 1.22 -9.05
C GLN A 98 -8.90 0.61 -7.93
N LEU A 99 -9.48 1.47 -7.09
CA LEU A 99 -10.19 1.09 -5.86
C LEU A 99 -11.30 0.05 -6.09
N ASP A 100 -12.02 0.14 -7.21
CA ASP A 100 -13.13 -0.76 -7.55
C ASP A 100 -12.70 -2.22 -7.74
N CYS A 101 -11.42 -2.48 -7.99
CA CYS A 101 -10.90 -3.83 -8.14
C CYS A 101 -10.65 -4.52 -6.78
N PHE A 102 -10.36 -3.74 -5.73
CA PHE A 102 -9.87 -4.26 -4.46
C PHE A 102 -10.91 -5.16 -3.79
N HIS A 103 -10.45 -6.23 -3.15
CA HIS A 103 -11.31 -7.14 -2.42
C HIS A 103 -10.54 -7.90 -1.34
N PHE A 104 -11.25 -8.38 -0.32
CA PHE A 104 -10.71 -9.42 0.55
C PHE A 104 -10.77 -10.78 -0.16
N PRO A 105 -9.83 -11.69 0.10
CA PRO A 105 -9.98 -13.08 -0.32
C PRO A 105 -11.28 -13.65 0.26
N GLY A 106 -12.08 -14.27 -0.60
CA GLY A 106 -13.32 -14.97 -0.24
C GLY A 106 -13.08 -16.40 0.21
#